data_AF-A0A537TFZ3-F1
#
_entry.id   AF-A0A537TFZ3-F1
#
_cell.length_a   1.000
_cell.length_b   1.000
_cell.length_c   1.000
_cell.angle_alpha   90.00
_cell.angle_beta   90.00
_cell.angle_gamma   90.00
#
_symmetry.space_group_name_H-M   'P 1'
#
loop_
_entity.id
_entity.type
_entity.pdbx_description
1 polymer ?
#
loop_
_entity_poly.entity_id
_entity_poly.type
_entity_poly.pdbx_seq_one_letter_code
_entity_poly.pdbx_strand_id
1 'polypeptide(L)'
;MNFPRRQFLYLPAAAAAVLLPRIAPAQSYPARPVRVIVPFAPAGPTDVFARLMAQKLSEQLGAQFYVENIAGAGGNIGAGRAAQSAPDGYTILVNGANHVVNPALYQHVPYDPTADFDPVTIAVSAPAVLTVNPALPVQTVGELVALLKANPGKYSFASPGTGTPPHLVGELFRISLGLDLVHVPFNGGGPAIGSALAGHTPISFGSVPPAVSLVKDGKLRALAVSSKSRSPALPDTPSMTEAGYPEVV
;
A
#
# COMPACT_ATOMS: atom_id res chain seq x y z
N MET A 1 -64.24 -55.91 1.78
CA MET A 1 -63.15 -56.07 0.80
C MET A 1 -61.89 -56.44 1.57
N ASN A 2 -61.45 -57.70 1.46
CA ASN A 2 -60.31 -58.25 2.18
C ASN A 2 -59.03 -57.96 1.40
N PHE A 3 -58.18 -57.05 1.90
CA PHE A 3 -56.85 -56.87 1.35
C PHE A 3 -55.91 -57.96 1.88
N PRO A 4 -55.22 -58.74 1.01
CA PRO A 4 -54.34 -59.80 1.46
C PRO A 4 -53.10 -59.20 2.15
N ARG A 5 -52.88 -59.61 3.40
CA ARG A 5 -51.75 -59.24 4.30
C ARG A 5 -50.33 -59.45 3.72
N ARG A 6 -50.18 -59.94 2.49
CA ARG A 6 -48.90 -60.29 1.85
C ARG A 6 -48.31 -59.21 0.93
N GLN A 7 -48.98 -58.08 0.72
CA GLN A 7 -48.45 -56.99 -0.11
C GLN A 7 -47.76 -55.86 0.67
N PHE A 8 -47.81 -55.87 2.00
CA PHE A 8 -47.13 -54.86 2.83
C PHE A 8 -45.60 -55.04 2.93
N LEU A 9 -45.06 -56.18 2.47
CA LEU A 9 -43.61 -56.45 2.51
C LEU A 9 -42.83 -55.88 1.31
N TYR A 10 -43.49 -55.31 0.31
CA TYR A 10 -42.82 -54.70 -0.85
C TYR A 10 -42.72 -53.17 -0.77
N LEU A 11 -43.16 -52.55 0.33
CA LEU A 11 -43.13 -51.10 0.52
C LEU A 11 -41.91 -50.48 1.25
N PRO A 12 -40.89 -51.21 1.78
CA PRO A 12 -39.67 -50.54 2.21
C PRO A 12 -38.64 -50.37 1.07
N ALA A 13 -38.84 -51.01 -0.09
CA ALA A 13 -37.85 -51.03 -1.17
C ALA A 13 -37.80 -49.76 -2.05
N ALA A 14 -38.72 -48.80 -1.85
CA ALA A 14 -38.76 -47.55 -2.63
C ALA A 14 -38.19 -46.32 -1.89
N ALA A 15 -37.74 -46.46 -0.63
CA ALA A 15 -37.11 -45.38 0.13
C ALA A 15 -35.58 -45.45 0.13
N ALA A 16 -34.98 -46.47 -0.51
CA ALA A 16 -33.55 -46.49 -0.86
C ALA A 16 -33.32 -45.72 -2.17
N ALA A 17 -33.80 -44.48 -2.25
CA ALA A 17 -33.38 -43.54 -3.28
C ALA A 17 -31.93 -43.16 -2.98
N VAL A 18 -31.02 -44.02 -3.43
CA VAL A 18 -29.68 -43.72 -3.91
C VAL A 18 -29.14 -42.37 -3.39
N LEU A 19 -28.52 -42.40 -2.21
CA LEU A 19 -27.57 -41.38 -1.78
C LEU A 19 -26.32 -41.51 -2.66
N LEU A 20 -26.44 -41.17 -3.94
CA LEU A 20 -25.27 -40.88 -4.77
C LEU A 20 -24.58 -39.68 -4.12
N PRO A 21 -23.29 -39.77 -3.77
CA PRO A 21 -22.55 -38.59 -3.37
C PRO A 21 -22.65 -37.61 -4.55
N ARG A 22 -23.32 -36.48 -4.33
CA ARG A 22 -23.23 -35.36 -5.27
C ARG A 22 -21.77 -34.95 -5.27
N ILE A 23 -21.04 -35.36 -6.30
CA ILE A 23 -19.75 -34.78 -6.64
C ILE A 23 -20.07 -33.32 -6.99
N ALA A 24 -20.00 -32.45 -5.99
CA ALA A 24 -19.98 -31.02 -6.26
C ALA A 24 -18.70 -30.78 -7.08
N PRO A 25 -18.79 -30.27 -8.33
CA PRO A 25 -17.57 -29.86 -9.01
C PRO A 25 -16.86 -28.88 -8.08
N ALA A 26 -15.59 -29.16 -7.77
CA ALA A 26 -14.75 -28.18 -7.09
C ALA A 26 -14.83 -26.90 -7.89
N GLN A 27 -15.49 -25.87 -7.35
CA GLN A 27 -15.58 -24.59 -8.05
C GLN A 27 -14.15 -24.10 -8.23
N SER A 28 -13.75 -23.91 -9.49
CA SER A 28 -12.48 -23.28 -9.82
C SER A 28 -12.49 -21.89 -9.19
N TYR A 29 -11.61 -21.66 -8.22
CA TYR A 29 -11.36 -20.32 -7.73
C TYR A 29 -10.66 -19.52 -8.85
N PRO A 30 -11.05 -18.26 -9.08
CA PRO A 30 -12.20 -17.54 -8.53
C PRO A 30 -13.49 -17.78 -9.35
N ALA A 31 -14.61 -18.04 -8.66
CA ALA A 31 -15.94 -18.24 -9.28
C ALA A 31 -16.80 -16.96 -9.33
N ARG A 32 -16.29 -15.86 -8.78
CA ARG A 32 -16.92 -14.53 -8.73
C ARG A 32 -15.83 -13.44 -8.64
N PRO A 33 -16.15 -12.15 -8.83
CA PRO A 33 -15.17 -11.09 -8.71
C PRO A 33 -14.44 -11.07 -7.37
N VAL A 34 -13.14 -10.78 -7.39
CA VAL A 34 -12.27 -10.67 -6.22
C VAL A 34 -12.02 -9.19 -5.92
N ARG A 35 -12.26 -8.81 -4.67
CA ARG A 35 -12.05 -7.45 -4.16
C ARG A 35 -10.58 -7.27 -3.78
N VAL A 36 -9.95 -6.21 -4.28
CA VAL A 36 -8.57 -5.83 -3.93
C VAL A 36 -8.62 -4.51 -3.17
N ILE A 37 -8.41 -4.56 -1.85
CA ILE A 37 -8.39 -3.37 -0.99
C ILE A 37 -7.00 -2.74 -1.03
N VAL A 38 -6.96 -1.44 -1.33
CA VAL A 38 -5.76 -0.59 -1.22
C VAL A 38 -6.01 0.45 -0.13
N PRO A 39 -5.22 0.47 0.97
CA PRO A 39 -5.51 1.31 2.12
C PRO A 39 -5.02 2.77 1.98
N PHE A 40 -4.94 3.27 0.74
CA PHE A 40 -4.42 4.59 0.38
C PHE A 40 -5.24 5.21 -0.76
N ALA A 41 -5.17 6.53 -0.88
CA ALA A 41 -5.77 7.27 -1.98
C ALA A 41 -5.26 6.80 -3.35
N PRO A 42 -6.08 6.91 -4.42
CA PRO A 42 -5.68 6.56 -5.78
C PRO A 42 -4.42 7.31 -6.26
N ALA A 43 -3.80 6.78 -7.32
CA ALA A 43 -2.59 7.30 -7.94
C ALA A 43 -1.33 7.30 -7.05
N GLY A 44 -1.40 6.66 -5.88
CA GLY A 44 -0.23 6.29 -5.09
C GLY A 44 0.48 5.04 -5.64
N PRO A 45 1.69 4.74 -5.19
CA PRO A 45 2.46 3.58 -5.64
C PRO A 45 1.73 2.25 -5.43
N THR A 46 1.08 2.07 -4.27
CA THR A 46 0.30 0.87 -3.94
C THR A 46 -0.91 0.70 -4.86
N ASP A 47 -1.59 1.80 -5.21
CA ASP A 47 -2.73 1.78 -6.12
C ASP A 47 -2.31 1.41 -7.55
N VAL A 48 -1.24 2.03 -8.06
CA VAL A 48 -0.69 1.72 -9.38
C VAL A 48 -0.31 0.24 -9.47
N PHE A 49 0.40 -0.27 -8.47
CA PHE A 49 0.74 -1.69 -8.42
C PHE A 49 -0.53 -2.58 -8.36
N ALA A 50 -1.46 -2.29 -7.46
CA ALA A 50 -2.67 -3.08 -7.29
C ALA A 50 -3.50 -3.15 -8.57
N ARG A 51 -3.59 -2.06 -9.33
CA ARG A 51 -4.32 -2.03 -10.62
C ARG A 51 -3.63 -2.89 -11.68
N LEU A 52 -2.31 -2.83 -11.80
CA LEU A 52 -1.54 -3.68 -12.72
C LEU A 52 -1.66 -5.16 -12.36
N MET A 53 -1.60 -5.48 -11.06
CA MET A 53 -1.80 -6.83 -10.55
C MET A 53 -3.21 -7.32 -10.82
N ALA A 54 -4.24 -6.53 -10.49
CA ALA A 54 -5.64 -6.88 -10.69
C ALA A 54 -5.96 -7.15 -12.16
N GLN A 55 -5.42 -6.34 -13.08
CA GLN A 55 -5.55 -6.58 -14.51
C GLN A 55 -4.98 -7.96 -14.91
N LYS A 56 -3.72 -8.24 -14.54
CA LYS A 56 -3.05 -9.51 -14.88
C LYS A 56 -3.74 -10.72 -14.27
N LEU A 57 -4.19 -10.62 -13.02
CA LEU A 57 -4.94 -11.70 -12.36
C LEU A 57 -6.29 -11.94 -13.04
N SER A 58 -6.96 -10.88 -13.49
CA SER A 58 -8.22 -11.01 -14.22
C SER A 58 -8.03 -11.74 -15.56
N GLU A 59 -6.98 -11.38 -16.30
CA GLU A 59 -6.62 -12.04 -17.56
C GLU A 59 -6.25 -13.51 -17.37
N GLN A 60 -5.54 -13.85 -16.29
CA GLN A 60 -5.05 -15.22 -16.05
C GLN A 60 -6.10 -16.14 -15.43
N LEU A 61 -6.95 -15.64 -14.54
CA LEU A 61 -7.86 -16.45 -13.74
C LEU A 61 -9.32 -16.40 -14.24
N GLY A 62 -9.61 -15.56 -15.23
CA GLY A 62 -10.92 -15.52 -15.89
C GLY A 62 -12.06 -14.92 -15.05
N ALA A 63 -11.77 -14.33 -13.88
CA ALA A 63 -12.71 -13.53 -13.12
C ALA A 63 -12.15 -12.14 -12.81
N GLN A 64 -13.03 -11.15 -12.64
CA GLN A 64 -12.63 -9.77 -12.39
C GLN A 64 -11.97 -9.59 -11.02
N PHE A 65 -10.77 -9.02 -10.98
CA PHE A 65 -10.16 -8.43 -9.79
C PHE A 65 -10.37 -6.92 -9.87
N TYR A 66 -10.99 -6.31 -8.86
CA TYR A 66 -11.27 -4.88 -8.84
C TYR A 66 -10.64 -4.20 -7.63
N VAL A 67 -10.07 -3.02 -7.87
CA VAL A 67 -9.39 -2.24 -6.83
C VAL A 67 -10.37 -1.29 -6.15
N GLU A 68 -10.40 -1.33 -4.83
CA GLU A 68 -11.12 -0.39 -3.97
C GLU A 68 -10.14 0.33 -3.04
N ASN A 69 -10.09 1.66 -3.13
CA ASN A 69 -9.24 2.50 -2.30
C ASN A 69 -9.98 2.90 -1.02
N ILE A 70 -9.47 2.49 0.14
CA ILE A 70 -10.02 2.78 1.47
C ILE A 70 -8.95 3.45 2.31
N ALA A 71 -8.80 4.76 2.13
CA ALA A 71 -7.70 5.53 2.72
C ALA A 71 -7.97 5.98 4.16
N GLY A 72 -6.88 6.30 4.88
CA GLY A 72 -6.92 7.00 6.17
C GLY A 72 -6.14 6.29 7.28
N ALA A 73 -5.76 7.05 8.31
CA ALA A 73 -5.03 6.58 9.50
C ALA A 73 -3.79 5.72 9.16
N GLY A 74 -2.95 6.18 8.23
CA GLY A 74 -1.74 5.43 7.84
C GLY A 74 -2.03 4.07 7.20
N GLY A 75 -3.24 3.86 6.69
CA GLY A 75 -3.72 2.61 6.11
C GLY A 75 -4.50 1.71 7.06
N ASN A 76 -4.67 2.09 8.33
CA ASN A 76 -5.38 1.27 9.32
C ASN A 76 -6.84 1.03 8.96
N ILE A 77 -7.53 2.01 8.36
CA ILE A 77 -8.96 1.87 8.01
C ILE A 77 -9.15 0.78 6.96
N GLY A 78 -8.36 0.81 5.88
CA GLY A 78 -8.42 -0.21 4.83
C GLY A 78 -7.94 -1.58 5.30
N ALA A 79 -6.88 -1.63 6.11
CA ALA A 79 -6.39 -2.88 6.70
C ALA A 79 -7.43 -3.53 7.62
N GLY A 80 -8.04 -2.78 8.55
CA GLY A 80 -9.11 -3.28 9.41
C GLY A 80 -10.33 -3.74 8.61
N ARG A 81 -10.68 -3.04 7.52
CA ARG A 81 -11.76 -3.46 6.63
C ARG A 81 -11.45 -4.78 5.92
N ALA A 82 -10.19 -5.05 5.62
CA ALA A 82 -9.75 -6.32 5.06
C ALA A 82 -9.73 -7.45 6.10
N ALA A 83 -9.27 -7.18 7.32
CA ALA A 83 -9.26 -8.15 8.43
C ALA A 83 -10.68 -8.65 8.78
N GLN A 84 -11.69 -7.78 8.61
CA GLN A 84 -13.09 -8.12 8.85
C GLN A 84 -13.78 -8.86 7.69
N SER A 85 -13.10 -9.07 6.57
CA SER A 85 -13.66 -9.82 5.44
C SER A 85 -13.73 -11.31 5.73
N ALA A 86 -14.60 -12.02 5.01
CA ALA A 86 -14.62 -13.47 5.04
C ALA A 86 -13.25 -14.03 4.56
N PRO A 87 -12.67 -15.03 5.26
CA PRO A 87 -11.41 -15.65 4.88
C PRO A 87 -11.63 -16.68 3.75
N ASP A 88 -12.20 -16.24 2.63
CA ASP A 88 -12.64 -17.08 1.51
C ASP A 88 -11.86 -16.83 0.21
N GLY A 89 -10.81 -16.02 0.28
CA GLY A 89 -9.96 -15.63 -0.86
C GLY A 89 -10.53 -14.52 -1.75
N TYR A 90 -11.76 -14.06 -1.53
CA TYR A 90 -12.39 -13.02 -2.38
C TYR A 90 -12.13 -11.58 -1.90
N THR A 91 -11.35 -11.41 -0.83
CA THR A 91 -10.77 -10.12 -0.46
C THR A 91 -9.26 -10.26 -0.32
N ILE A 92 -8.52 -9.43 -1.05
CA ILE A 92 -7.06 -9.33 -0.97
C ILE A 92 -6.71 -7.93 -0.49
N LEU A 93 -5.81 -7.83 0.48
CA LEU A 93 -5.22 -6.57 0.91
C LEU A 93 -3.87 -6.36 0.22
N VAL A 94 -3.71 -5.22 -0.45
CA VAL A 94 -2.40 -4.77 -0.96
C VAL A 94 -1.95 -3.60 -0.10
N ASN A 95 -1.06 -3.87 0.86
CA ASN A 95 -0.58 -2.90 1.85
C ASN A 95 0.94 -2.70 1.77
N GLY A 96 1.45 -1.69 2.48
CA GLY A 96 2.88 -1.46 2.67
C GLY A 96 3.38 -1.90 4.04
N ALA A 97 4.65 -1.60 4.34
CA ALA A 97 5.27 -1.94 5.63
C ALA A 97 4.64 -1.22 6.84
N ASN A 98 3.82 -0.18 6.62
CA ASN A 98 2.96 0.41 7.65
C ASN A 98 2.10 -0.65 8.37
N HIS A 99 1.77 -1.76 7.70
CA HIS A 99 1.05 -2.90 8.28
C HIS A 99 1.61 -3.35 9.62
N VAL A 100 2.94 -3.47 9.73
CA VAL A 100 3.64 -3.93 10.94
C VAL A 100 4.18 -2.78 11.80
N VAL A 101 4.29 -1.58 11.23
CA VAL A 101 4.76 -0.38 11.95
C VAL A 101 3.64 0.23 12.79
N ASN A 102 2.42 0.33 12.24
CA ASN A 102 1.31 1.04 12.86
C ASN A 102 0.92 0.52 14.25
N PRO A 103 0.97 -0.79 14.56
CA PRO A 103 0.74 -1.28 15.92
C PRO A 103 1.67 -0.67 16.99
N ALA A 104 2.88 -0.22 16.60
CA ALA A 104 3.81 0.45 17.50
C ALA A 104 3.64 1.98 17.55
N LEU A 105 2.89 2.57 16.61
CA LEU A 105 2.70 4.03 16.49
C LEU A 105 1.32 4.51 16.93
N TYR A 106 0.29 3.70 16.72
CA TYR A 106 -1.08 4.03 17.10
C TYR A 106 -1.44 3.34 18.41
N GLN A 107 -2.14 4.05 19.30
CA GLN A 107 -2.66 3.45 20.54
C GLN A 107 -3.59 2.26 20.28
N HIS A 108 -4.31 2.30 19.15
CA HIS A 108 -5.18 1.22 18.72
C HIS A 108 -5.14 1.09 17.19
N VAL A 109 -5.00 -0.15 16.73
CA VAL A 109 -5.15 -0.54 15.33
C VAL A 109 -6.30 -1.56 15.21
N PRO A 110 -7.13 -1.50 14.14
CA PRO A 110 -8.31 -2.35 14.01
C PRO A 110 -8.01 -3.74 13.40
N TYR A 111 -6.79 -4.25 13.60
CA TYR A 111 -6.33 -5.53 13.08
C TYR A 111 -5.08 -6.02 13.83
N ASP A 112 -4.85 -7.33 13.86
CA ASP A 112 -3.58 -7.95 14.23
C ASP A 112 -2.76 -8.22 12.96
N PRO A 113 -1.52 -7.70 12.84
CA PRO A 113 -0.73 -7.82 11.62
C PRO A 113 -0.29 -9.26 11.31
N THR A 114 -0.34 -10.16 12.30
CA THR A 114 0.14 -11.54 12.23
C THR A 114 -0.95 -12.58 12.27
N ALA A 115 -2.03 -12.36 13.02
CA ALA A 115 -3.10 -13.33 13.23
C ALA A 115 -4.27 -13.17 12.24
N ASP A 116 -4.53 -11.96 11.74
CA ASP A 116 -5.72 -11.69 10.92
C ASP A 116 -5.48 -11.85 9.40
N PHE A 117 -4.25 -12.18 8.97
CA PHE A 117 -3.88 -12.22 7.55
C PHE A 117 -3.00 -13.41 7.20
N ASP A 118 -3.36 -14.09 6.10
CA ASP A 118 -2.47 -15.04 5.43
C ASP A 118 -1.53 -14.30 4.46
N PRO A 119 -0.20 -14.39 4.65
CA PRO A 119 0.75 -13.73 3.76
C PRO A 119 0.81 -14.44 2.40
N VAL A 120 0.60 -13.68 1.32
CA VAL A 120 0.68 -14.20 -0.06
C VAL A 120 2.08 -14.04 -0.64
N THR A 121 2.59 -12.80 -0.73
CA THR A 121 3.91 -12.50 -1.29
C THR A 121 4.34 -11.07 -0.98
N ILE A 122 5.65 -10.80 -1.07
CA ILE A 122 6.18 -9.43 -1.18
C ILE A 122 6.14 -9.04 -2.65
N ALA A 123 5.25 -8.13 -3.00
CA ALA A 123 4.99 -7.82 -4.39
C ALA A 123 6.02 -6.84 -5.00
N VAL A 124 6.39 -5.79 -4.26
CA VAL A 124 7.33 -4.75 -4.68
C VAL A 124 8.08 -4.23 -3.45
N SER A 125 9.36 -3.89 -3.64
CA SER A 125 10.13 -3.04 -2.72
C SER A 125 10.59 -1.79 -3.48
N ALA A 126 10.33 -0.61 -2.93
CA ALA A 126 10.71 0.66 -3.53
C ALA A 126 11.25 1.62 -2.46
N PRO A 127 12.40 2.27 -2.69
CA PRO A 127 12.92 3.26 -1.77
C PRO A 127 12.03 4.51 -1.74
N ALA A 128 12.17 5.29 -0.66
CA ALA A 128 11.64 6.63 -0.65
C ALA A 128 12.51 7.54 -1.52
N VAL A 129 11.91 8.62 -2.03
CA VAL A 129 12.61 9.69 -2.73
C VAL A 129 12.34 11.00 -1.99
N LEU A 130 13.42 11.71 -1.68
CA LEU A 130 13.36 13.09 -1.20
C LEU A 130 13.21 14.00 -2.41
N THR A 131 12.05 14.65 -2.50
CA THR A 131 11.73 15.60 -3.56
C THR A 131 11.43 16.98 -2.98
N VAL A 132 11.73 18.02 -3.75
CA VAL A 132 11.39 19.40 -3.42
C VAL A 132 10.69 20.09 -4.59
N ASN A 133 9.87 21.09 -4.25
CA ASN A 133 9.36 22.04 -5.22
C ASN A 133 10.53 22.85 -5.82
N PRO A 134 10.62 23.03 -7.15
CA PRO A 134 11.71 23.77 -7.79
C PRO A 134 11.81 25.24 -7.37
N ALA A 135 10.76 25.84 -6.79
CA ALA A 135 10.78 27.18 -6.23
C ALA A 135 11.66 27.27 -4.96
N LEU A 136 12.01 26.15 -4.32
CA LEU A 136 13.05 26.15 -3.29
C LEU A 136 14.42 26.28 -3.96
N PRO A 137 15.28 27.21 -3.50
CA PRO A 137 16.62 27.42 -4.05
C PRO A 137 17.61 26.37 -3.54
N VAL A 138 17.28 25.08 -3.66
CA VAL A 138 18.11 23.96 -3.22
C VAL A 138 18.18 22.88 -4.29
N GLN A 139 19.37 22.44 -4.63
CA GLN A 139 19.66 21.43 -5.66
C GLN A 139 20.25 20.15 -5.09
N THR A 140 20.73 20.20 -3.85
CA THR A 140 21.36 19.08 -3.16
C THR A 140 20.72 18.86 -1.78
N VAL A 141 20.92 17.67 -1.20
CA VAL A 141 20.51 17.39 0.18
C VAL A 141 21.21 18.34 1.16
N GLY A 142 22.49 18.64 0.92
CA GLY A 142 23.26 19.59 1.74
C GLY A 142 22.69 21.01 1.74
N GLU A 143 22.29 21.52 0.57
CA GLU A 143 21.62 22.81 0.47
C GLU A 143 20.27 22.82 1.19
N LEU A 144 19.50 21.73 1.09
CA LEU A 144 18.26 21.60 1.84
C LEU A 144 18.51 21.62 3.35
N VAL A 145 19.49 20.85 3.84
CA VAL A 145 19.85 20.81 5.26
C VAL A 145 20.27 22.20 5.75
N ALA A 146 21.09 22.92 4.99
CA ALA A 146 21.50 24.28 5.31
C ALA A 146 20.30 25.24 5.36
N LEU A 147 19.40 25.17 4.38
CA LEU A 147 18.17 25.97 4.34
C LEU A 147 17.29 25.73 5.57
N LEU A 148 17.10 24.46 5.94
CA LEU A 148 16.27 24.06 7.09
C LEU A 148 16.87 24.53 8.41
N LYS A 149 18.20 24.38 8.59
CA LYS A 149 18.89 24.87 9.80
C LYS A 149 18.85 26.40 9.93
N ALA A 150 18.89 27.12 8.82
CA ALA A 150 18.78 28.57 8.82
C ALA A 150 17.35 29.09 9.06
N ASN A 151 16.34 28.22 8.95
CA ASN A 151 14.92 28.59 9.02
C ASN A 151 14.11 27.56 9.84
N PRO A 152 14.42 27.38 11.14
CA PRO A 152 13.71 26.41 11.97
C PRO A 152 12.20 26.70 12.02
N GLY A 153 11.38 25.65 11.92
CA GLY A 153 9.92 25.72 12.05
C GLY A 153 9.19 26.33 10.84
N LYS A 154 9.93 26.79 9.81
CA LYS A 154 9.37 27.44 8.62
C LYS A 154 8.86 26.44 7.58
N TYR A 155 9.46 25.26 7.54
CA TYR A 155 9.23 24.27 6.49
C TYR A 155 8.57 23.01 7.04
N SER A 156 7.88 22.31 6.15
CA SER A 156 7.23 21.04 6.43
C SER A 156 7.48 20.05 5.30
N PHE A 157 7.41 18.76 5.59
CA PHE A 157 7.45 17.72 4.59
C PHE A 157 6.13 16.95 4.49
N ALA A 158 5.73 16.63 3.26
CA ALA A 158 4.62 15.73 3.00
C ALA A 158 5.06 14.26 3.01
N SER A 159 4.16 13.38 3.44
CA SER A 159 4.27 11.94 3.22
C SER A 159 2.90 11.31 2.93
N PRO A 160 2.86 10.05 2.46
CA PRO A 160 1.62 9.30 2.22
C PRO A 160 0.80 8.95 3.47
N GLY A 161 1.21 9.41 4.66
CA GLY A 161 0.51 9.20 5.92
C GLY A 161 1.44 8.75 7.05
N THR A 162 0.99 8.93 8.28
CA THR A 162 1.71 8.49 9.48
C THR A 162 1.93 6.98 9.48
N GLY A 163 3.14 6.56 9.82
CA GLY A 163 3.58 5.15 9.86
C GLY A 163 3.98 4.54 8.53
N THR A 164 3.81 5.27 7.42
CA THR A 164 4.31 4.82 6.11
C THR A 164 5.84 4.89 6.04
N PRO A 165 6.52 4.05 5.24
CA PRO A 165 7.97 4.12 5.09
C PRO A 165 8.49 5.53 4.75
N PRO A 166 7.87 6.32 3.85
CA PRO A 166 8.35 7.67 3.60
C PRO A 166 8.17 8.63 4.79
N HIS A 167 7.16 8.42 5.65
CA HIS A 167 7.08 9.15 6.93
C HIS A 167 8.27 8.81 7.83
N LEU A 168 8.58 7.52 8.00
CA LEU A 168 9.70 7.09 8.85
C LEU A 168 11.04 7.61 8.33
N VAL A 169 11.26 7.61 7.02
CA VAL A 169 12.47 8.18 6.41
C VAL A 169 12.55 9.70 6.65
N GLY A 170 11.44 10.42 6.53
CA GLY A 170 11.40 11.86 6.84
C GLY A 170 11.70 12.17 8.30
N GLU A 171 11.17 11.36 9.23
CA GLU A 171 11.48 11.47 10.65
C GLU A 171 12.93 11.08 10.96
N LEU A 172 13.47 10.05 10.31
CA LEU A 172 14.88 9.67 10.42
C LEU A 172 15.78 10.82 9.93
N PHE A 173 15.46 11.43 8.79
CA PHE A 173 16.17 12.62 8.28
C PHE A 173 16.11 13.79 9.28
N ARG A 174 14.94 14.05 9.87
CA ARG A 174 14.75 15.11 10.86
C ARG A 174 15.59 14.89 12.11
N ILE A 175 15.50 13.69 12.69
CA ILE A 175 16.16 13.33 13.96
C ILE A 175 17.67 13.26 13.77
N SER A 176 18.15 12.54 12.75
CA SER A 176 19.58 12.32 12.51
C SER A 176 20.33 13.63 12.25
N LEU A 177 19.66 14.63 11.67
CA LEU A 177 20.29 15.90 11.28
C LEU A 177 19.96 17.08 12.19
N GLY A 178 19.17 16.85 13.25
CA GLY A 178 18.76 17.86 14.21
C GLY A 178 17.96 19.00 13.57
N LEU A 179 16.96 18.66 12.74
CA LEU A 179 16.17 19.63 11.98
C LEU A 179 14.83 19.91 12.66
N ASP A 180 14.41 21.18 12.60
CA ASP A 180 13.04 21.58 12.94
C ASP A 180 12.19 21.59 11.67
N LEU A 181 11.58 20.43 11.39
CA LEU A 181 10.85 20.15 10.17
C LEU A 181 9.55 19.42 10.50
N VAL A 182 8.40 20.04 10.19
CA VAL A 182 7.09 19.49 10.56
C VAL A 182 6.63 18.44 9.54
N HIS A 183 6.14 17.30 10.02
CA HIS A 183 5.47 16.31 9.17
C HIS A 183 4.02 16.71 8.89
N VAL A 184 3.63 16.69 7.62
CA VAL A 184 2.24 16.86 7.16
C VAL A 184 1.76 15.55 6.53
N PRO A 185 0.92 14.76 7.21
CA PRO A 185 0.40 13.50 6.68
C PRO A 185 -0.70 13.73 5.64
N PHE A 186 -0.63 12.99 4.53
CA PHE A 186 -1.72 12.89 3.56
C PHE A 186 -2.32 11.49 3.57
N ASN A 187 -3.47 11.32 2.90
CA ASN A 187 -4.16 10.03 2.79
C ASN A 187 -3.57 9.10 1.70
N GLY A 188 -2.40 9.44 1.14
CA GLY A 188 -1.71 8.64 0.13
C GLY A 188 -0.64 9.44 -0.63
N GLY A 189 0.14 8.73 -1.46
CA GLY A 189 1.26 9.33 -2.19
C GLY A 189 0.86 10.35 -3.25
N GLY A 190 -0.26 10.14 -3.94
CA GLY A 190 -0.78 11.08 -4.94
C GLY A 190 -1.06 12.47 -4.35
N PRO A 191 -1.91 12.59 -3.31
CA PRO A 191 -2.15 13.87 -2.63
C PRO A 191 -0.89 14.53 -2.05
N ALA A 192 0.03 13.75 -1.45
CA ALA A 192 1.28 14.26 -0.91
C ALA A 192 2.16 14.93 -1.99
N ILE A 193 2.33 14.25 -3.13
CA ILE A 193 3.07 14.77 -4.28
C ILE A 193 2.35 15.98 -4.90
N GLY A 194 1.02 15.97 -4.96
CA GLY A 194 0.23 17.12 -5.42
C GLY A 194 0.47 18.36 -4.56
N SER A 195 0.52 18.21 -3.24
CA SER A 195 0.81 19.32 -2.32
C SER A 195 2.25 19.85 -2.48
N ALA A 196 3.23 18.97 -2.70
CA ALA A 196 4.61 19.38 -2.96
C ALA A 196 4.75 20.11 -4.31
N LEU A 197 4.08 19.62 -5.34
CA LEU A 197 4.03 20.26 -6.65
C LEU A 197 3.39 21.65 -6.58
N ALA A 198 2.31 21.81 -5.80
CA ALA A 198 1.65 23.10 -5.58
C ALA A 198 2.45 24.05 -4.65
N GLY A 199 3.48 23.54 -3.95
CA GLY A 199 4.31 24.33 -3.05
C GLY A 199 3.73 24.54 -1.64
N HIS A 200 2.59 23.92 -1.31
CA HIS A 200 2.00 24.00 0.04
C HIS A 200 2.87 23.27 1.07
N THR A 201 3.39 22.09 0.70
CA THR A 201 4.36 21.33 1.50
C THR A 201 5.57 21.06 0.61
N PRO A 202 6.50 22.02 0.49
CA PRO A 202 7.42 22.04 -0.63
C PRO A 202 8.52 20.97 -0.57
N ILE A 203 8.59 20.20 0.52
CA ILE A 203 9.44 19.04 0.68
C ILE A 203 8.53 17.82 0.74
N SER A 204 8.91 16.72 0.10
CA SER A 204 8.15 15.48 0.14
C SER A 204 9.08 14.29 0.24
N PHE A 205 8.84 13.46 1.25
CA PHE A 205 9.32 12.08 1.29
C PHE A 205 8.19 11.22 0.74
N GLY A 206 8.36 10.78 -0.51
CA GLY A 206 7.38 9.96 -1.22
C GLY A 206 8.00 8.67 -1.71
N SER A 207 7.25 7.92 -2.50
CA SER A 207 7.81 6.80 -3.27
C SER A 207 8.20 7.27 -4.66
N VAL A 208 9.17 6.59 -5.27
CA VAL A 208 9.69 6.90 -6.60
C VAL A 208 8.58 6.97 -7.68
N PRO A 209 7.67 5.99 -7.83
CA PRO A 209 6.74 5.94 -8.97
C PRO A 209 5.89 7.20 -9.21
N PRO A 210 5.20 7.80 -8.21
CA PRO A 210 4.43 9.03 -8.44
C PRO A 210 5.30 10.25 -8.73
N ALA A 211 6.59 10.22 -8.37
CA ALA A 211 7.51 11.34 -8.59
C ALA A 211 8.23 11.27 -9.95
N VAL A 212 8.47 10.08 -10.52
CA VAL A 212 9.36 9.92 -11.70
C VAL A 212 9.02 10.87 -12.85
N SER A 213 7.76 10.89 -13.29
CA SER A 213 7.37 11.73 -14.43
C SER A 213 7.48 13.22 -14.12
N LEU A 214 7.13 13.63 -12.89
CA LEU A 214 7.24 15.02 -12.46
C LEU A 214 8.70 15.49 -12.33
N VAL A 215 9.60 14.58 -11.93
CA VAL A 215 11.04 14.83 -11.86
C VAL A 215 11.62 14.95 -13.27
N LYS A 216 11.25 14.06 -14.19
CA LYS A 216 11.67 14.13 -15.60
C LYS A 216 11.19 15.39 -16.30
N ASP A 217 9.98 15.85 -15.99
CA ASP A 217 9.40 17.10 -16.51
C ASP A 217 9.98 18.36 -15.83
N GLY A 218 10.85 18.22 -14.82
CA GLY A 218 11.39 19.35 -14.05
C GLY A 218 10.38 20.05 -13.12
N LYS A 219 9.17 19.48 -12.97
CA LYS A 219 8.11 20.01 -12.10
C LYS A 219 8.34 19.74 -10.62
N LEU A 220 9.11 18.70 -10.32
CA LEU A 220 9.69 18.43 -9.00
C LEU A 220 11.19 18.19 -9.16
N ARG A 221 11.96 18.47 -8.11
CA ARG A 221 13.39 18.13 -8.08
C ARG A 221 13.62 16.99 -7.10
N ALA A 222 14.15 15.87 -7.56
CA ALA A 222 14.60 14.80 -6.69
C ALA A 222 16.02 15.11 -6.19
N LEU A 223 16.22 15.11 -4.87
CA LEU A 223 17.51 15.39 -4.25
C LEU A 223 18.28 14.10 -3.92
N ALA A 224 17.59 13.08 -3.44
CA ALA A 224 18.17 11.78 -3.14
C ALA A 224 17.12 10.67 -3.03
N VAL A 225 17.53 9.41 -3.23
CA VAL A 225 16.76 8.22 -2.88
C VAL A 225 17.27 7.62 -1.57
N SER A 226 16.35 7.10 -0.74
CA SER A 226 16.66 6.48 0.56
C SER A 226 17.10 5.00 0.43
N SER A 227 17.75 4.64 -0.67
CA SER A 227 18.36 3.32 -0.86
C SER A 227 19.88 3.44 -0.82
N LYS A 228 20.59 2.33 -0.58
CA LYS A 228 22.06 2.31 -0.61
C LYS A 228 22.63 2.73 -1.97
N SER A 229 21.94 2.36 -3.04
CA SER A 229 22.30 2.70 -4.43
C SER A 229 21.19 3.52 -5.10
N ARG A 230 21.52 4.14 -6.23
CA ARG A 230 20.56 4.88 -7.06
C ARG A 230 19.42 3.99 -7.55
N SER A 231 18.25 4.58 -7.76
CA SER A 231 17.14 3.89 -8.39
C SER A 231 17.34 3.83 -9.91
N PRO A 232 17.14 2.67 -10.57
CA PRO A 232 17.15 2.59 -12.04
C PRO A 232 16.11 3.49 -12.70
N ALA A 233 15.02 3.84 -11.99
CA ALA A 233 13.98 4.73 -12.49
C ALA A 233 14.39 6.23 -12.42
N LEU A 234 15.40 6.56 -11.61
CA LEU A 234 15.95 7.90 -11.39
C LEU A 234 17.49 7.84 -11.38
N PRO A 235 18.14 7.47 -12.49
CA PRO A 235 19.59 7.21 -12.52
C PRO A 235 20.44 8.45 -12.21
N ASP A 236 19.90 9.65 -12.46
CA ASP A 236 20.60 10.91 -12.20
C ASP A 236 20.45 11.39 -10.74
N THR A 237 19.52 10.80 -9.98
CA THR A 237 19.32 11.12 -8.57
C THR A 237 20.27 10.28 -7.69
N PRO A 238 21.11 10.91 -6.84
CA PRO A 238 22.02 10.18 -5.98
C PRO A 238 21.29 9.39 -4.88
N SER A 239 21.97 8.41 -4.29
CA SER A 239 21.51 7.85 -3.01
C SER A 239 21.78 8.83 -1.85
N MET A 240 21.09 8.65 -0.71
CA MET A 240 21.42 9.36 0.53
C MET A 240 22.88 9.12 0.95
N THR A 241 23.40 7.90 0.73
CA THR A 241 24.83 7.60 0.95
C THR A 241 25.75 8.42 0.05
N GLU A 242 25.48 8.49 -1.25
CA GLU A 242 26.26 9.32 -2.20
C GLU A 242 26.14 10.82 -1.91
N ALA A 243 25.00 11.25 -1.36
CA ALA A 243 24.77 12.62 -0.94
C ALA A 243 25.44 12.99 0.40
N GLY A 244 26.12 12.04 1.06
CA GLY A 244 26.83 12.26 2.33
C GLY A 244 26.00 12.05 3.60
N TYR A 245 24.85 11.38 3.49
CA TYR A 245 23.89 11.15 4.59
C TYR A 245 23.56 9.65 4.75
N PRO A 246 24.56 8.78 5.01
CA PRO A 246 24.36 7.33 5.12
C PRO A 246 23.42 6.89 6.25
N GLU A 247 23.20 7.72 7.25
CA GLU A 247 22.29 7.51 8.38
C GLU A 247 20.80 7.70 8.02
N VAL A 248 20.49 8.09 6.78
CA VAL A 248 19.12 8.29 6.24
C VAL A 248 18.81 7.28 5.13
N VAL A 249 19.24 6.02 5.31
CA VAL A 249 19.02 4.89 4.39
C VAL A 249 18.14 3.83 5.01
#